data_AF-A0A0Q8F4F7-F1
#
_entry.id   AF-A0A0Q8F4F7-F1
#
_cell.length_a   1.000
_cell.length_b   1.000
_cell.length_c   1.000
_cell.angle_alpha   90.00
_cell.angle_beta   90.00
_cell.angle_gamma   90.00
#
_symmetry.space_group_name_H-M   'P 1'
#
loop_
_entity.id
_entity.type
_entity.pdbx_description
1 polymer ?
#
loop_
_entity_poly.entity_id
_entity_poly.type
_entity_poly.pdbx_seq_one_letter_code
_entity_poly.pdbx_strand_id
1 'polypeptide(L)'
;MGSGVCVRVRRRGAVVLSAATLTALTGCSGFLVPAGEGEPDPTPSASGPGIVRAETLPPTPAPAYGAPERTAPTSAPPGGCPASGAVVTMGEVLTAMMSRAVALTLTNCGSKPYRVDGYPSVQALGEDGERLPVKVNPAGSQFGRDHGPQSLTLKPGATVRSMLAWVSTQEGGELVMADALELAAAPDAGARVYPLEGHDIRYMDELNVTAWRAELPE
;
A
#
# COMPACT_ATOMS: atom_id res chain seq x y z
N MET A 1 -26.91 52.06 -15.93
CA MET A 1 -27.99 51.06 -15.74
C MET A 1 -27.36 49.68 -15.66
N GLY A 2 -27.32 49.07 -14.47
CA GLY A 2 -26.81 47.71 -14.25
C GLY A 2 -27.81 46.96 -13.40
N SER A 3 -28.60 46.10 -14.04
CA SER A 3 -29.72 45.39 -13.43
C SER A 3 -29.23 44.34 -12.45
N GLY A 4 -29.50 44.56 -11.15
CA GLY A 4 -29.34 43.55 -10.11
C GLY A 4 -30.40 42.45 -10.28
N VAL A 5 -29.95 41.22 -10.52
CA VAL A 5 -30.82 40.04 -10.51
C VAL A 5 -30.95 39.55 -9.07
N CYS A 6 -32.11 39.83 -8.47
CA CYS A 6 -32.51 39.34 -7.16
C CYS A 6 -33.05 37.91 -7.32
N VAL A 7 -32.28 36.90 -6.89
CA VAL A 7 -32.73 35.50 -6.91
C VAL A 7 -33.73 35.29 -5.77
N ARG A 8 -35.02 35.22 -6.11
CA ARG A 8 -36.10 34.86 -5.17
C ARG A 8 -36.08 33.35 -4.90
N VAL A 9 -35.64 32.98 -3.72
CA VAL A 9 -35.88 31.65 -3.12
C VAL A 9 -37.39 31.46 -2.93
N ARG A 10 -37.98 30.48 -3.62
CA ARG A 10 -39.33 29.99 -3.31
C ARG A 10 -39.22 28.61 -2.65
N ARG A 11 -39.32 28.61 -1.32
CA ARG A 11 -39.78 27.45 -0.54
C ARG A 11 -41.23 27.17 -0.92
N ARG A 12 -41.55 25.94 -1.31
CA ARG A 12 -42.93 25.43 -1.32
C ARG A 12 -42.98 24.05 -0.67
N GLY A 13 -43.55 24.09 0.54
CA GLY A 13 -44.49 23.14 1.14
C GLY A 13 -44.47 21.67 0.71
N ALA A 14 -44.26 20.84 1.71
CA ALA A 14 -44.50 19.40 1.74
C ALA A 14 -45.92 19.01 1.30
N VAL A 15 -46.01 17.88 0.60
CA VAL A 15 -47.17 16.98 0.67
C VAL A 15 -46.65 15.61 1.01
N VAL A 16 -47.04 15.15 2.19
CA VAL A 16 -46.85 13.80 2.71
C VAL A 16 -47.84 12.89 1.98
N LEU A 17 -47.34 11.81 1.38
CA LEU A 17 -48.14 10.66 0.97
C LEU A 17 -47.45 9.40 1.49
N SER A 18 -47.99 8.93 2.60
CA SER A 18 -47.68 7.68 3.26
C SER A 18 -48.04 6.51 2.34
N ALA A 19 -47.06 5.68 1.99
CA ALA A 19 -47.32 4.34 1.48
C ALA A 19 -46.54 3.36 2.35
N ALA A 20 -47.27 2.72 3.27
CA ALA A 20 -46.78 1.62 4.07
C ALA A 20 -46.61 0.39 3.17
N THR A 21 -45.38 0.04 2.83
CA THR A 21 -45.06 -1.24 2.21
C THR A 21 -44.70 -2.25 3.29
N LEU A 22 -45.62 -3.20 3.50
CA LEU A 22 -45.47 -4.35 4.38
C LEU A 22 -44.28 -5.21 3.94
N THR A 23 -43.33 -5.38 4.86
CA THR A 23 -42.27 -6.39 4.81
C THR A 23 -42.87 -7.78 4.97
N ALA A 24 -42.96 -8.54 3.89
CA ALA A 24 -43.16 -9.98 3.98
C ALA A 24 -41.80 -10.65 4.22
N LEU A 25 -41.55 -11.08 5.47
CA LEU A 25 -40.49 -12.03 5.77
C LEU A 25 -40.86 -13.38 5.14
N THR A 26 -40.25 -13.72 4.00
CA THR A 26 -40.22 -15.10 3.51
C THR A 26 -39.26 -15.89 4.38
N GLY A 27 -39.82 -16.51 5.43
CA GLY A 27 -39.14 -17.53 6.21
C GLY A 27 -38.78 -18.73 5.34
N CYS A 28 -37.57 -19.24 5.52
CA CYS A 28 -37.13 -20.52 4.96
C CYS A 28 -38.13 -21.60 5.38
N SER A 29 -38.89 -22.10 4.42
CA SER A 29 -39.76 -23.24 4.61
C SER A 29 -38.87 -24.43 4.95
N GLY A 30 -39.00 -24.92 6.18
CA GLY A 30 -38.38 -26.16 6.61
C GLY A 30 -38.77 -27.27 5.66
N PHE A 31 -37.76 -27.97 5.16
CA PHE A 31 -37.93 -29.23 4.46
C PHE A 31 -38.40 -30.25 5.50
N LEU A 32 -39.70 -30.51 5.54
CA LEU A 32 -40.28 -31.60 6.31
C LEU A 32 -39.87 -32.90 5.63
N VAL A 33 -38.83 -33.55 6.17
CA VAL A 33 -38.51 -34.94 5.84
C VAL A 33 -39.64 -35.81 6.40
N PRO A 34 -40.35 -36.61 5.57
CA PRO A 34 -41.37 -37.51 6.06
C PRO A 34 -40.76 -38.54 7.02
N ALA A 35 -41.42 -38.76 8.15
CA ALA A 35 -41.08 -39.83 9.08
C ALA A 35 -41.31 -41.18 8.39
N GLY A 36 -40.24 -41.90 8.03
CA GLY A 36 -40.40 -43.21 7.38
C GLY A 36 -39.15 -43.94 6.95
N GLU A 37 -38.00 -43.29 6.78
CA GLU A 37 -36.78 -43.99 6.35
C GLU A 37 -35.66 -43.73 7.36
N GLY A 38 -35.53 -44.68 8.30
CA GLY A 38 -34.47 -44.69 9.29
C GLY A 38 -33.11 -44.87 8.63
N GLU A 39 -32.22 -43.94 8.91
CA GLU A 39 -30.78 -44.14 8.80
C GLU A 39 -30.41 -45.42 9.58
N PRO A 40 -29.64 -46.36 9.01
CA PRO A 40 -29.22 -47.55 9.74
C PRO A 40 -28.47 -47.15 11.01
N ASP A 41 -28.82 -47.78 12.13
CA ASP A 41 -28.11 -47.63 13.41
C ASP A 41 -26.60 -47.79 13.20
N PRO A 42 -25.75 -46.91 13.78
CA PRO A 42 -24.33 -47.10 13.73
C PRO A 42 -23.99 -48.43 14.42
N THR A 43 -23.50 -49.38 13.61
CA THR A 43 -22.96 -50.63 14.12
C THR A 43 -21.81 -50.28 15.10
N PRO A 44 -21.74 -50.86 16.30
CA PRO A 44 -20.66 -50.54 17.22
C PRO A 44 -19.36 -51.11 16.65
N SER A 45 -18.58 -50.24 16.00
CA SER A 45 -17.21 -50.57 15.61
C SER A 45 -16.38 -50.68 16.88
N ALA A 46 -15.99 -51.91 17.17
CA ALA A 46 -14.96 -52.20 18.15
C ALA A 46 -13.62 -51.57 17.70
N SER A 47 -13.01 -50.84 18.64
CA SER A 47 -11.58 -50.46 18.71
C SER A 47 -11.07 -49.27 17.87
N GLY A 48 -11.09 -48.07 18.50
CA GLY A 48 -10.11 -46.95 18.37
C GLY A 48 -10.29 -45.97 17.20
N PRO A 49 -10.22 -44.64 17.41
CA PRO A 49 -9.04 -43.98 18.01
C PRO A 49 -9.39 -43.00 19.14
N GLY A 50 -8.41 -42.75 20.01
CA GLY A 50 -8.55 -41.84 21.15
C GLY A 50 -8.95 -40.43 20.72
N ILE A 51 -9.73 -39.78 21.57
CA ILE A 51 -9.95 -38.33 21.50
C ILE A 51 -8.57 -37.67 21.50
N VAL A 52 -8.16 -37.10 20.37
CA VAL A 52 -6.92 -36.33 20.28
C VAL A 52 -7.14 -34.99 20.97
N ARG A 53 -6.62 -34.88 22.18
CA ARG A 53 -6.52 -33.61 22.91
C ARG A 53 -5.33 -32.84 22.35
N ALA A 54 -5.51 -31.55 22.02
CA ALA A 54 -4.46 -30.69 21.46
C ALA A 54 -3.18 -30.65 22.33
N GLU A 55 -3.34 -30.87 23.63
CA GLU A 55 -2.30 -30.95 24.65
C GLU A 55 -1.40 -32.20 24.52
N THR A 56 -1.80 -33.17 23.68
CA THR A 56 -1.11 -34.47 23.50
C THR A 56 -0.45 -34.60 22.13
N LEU A 57 -0.61 -33.62 21.24
CA LEU A 57 0.09 -33.59 19.97
C LEU A 57 1.55 -33.18 20.20
N PRO A 58 2.53 -33.82 19.52
CA PRO A 58 3.89 -33.31 19.53
C PRO A 58 3.88 -31.85 19.02
N PRO A 59 4.74 -30.97 19.54
CA PRO A 59 4.76 -29.58 19.10
C PRO A 59 5.05 -29.54 17.60
N THR A 60 4.02 -29.24 16.80
CA THR A 60 4.20 -28.92 15.39
C THR A 60 5.03 -27.64 15.33
N PRO A 61 6.21 -27.64 14.70
CA PRO A 61 6.95 -26.41 14.47
C PRO A 61 6.01 -25.41 13.80
N ALA A 62 5.94 -24.19 14.32
CA ALA A 62 5.23 -23.13 13.61
C ALA A 62 5.74 -23.08 12.17
N PRO A 63 4.87 -22.93 11.16
CA PRO A 63 5.34 -22.74 9.79
C PRO A 63 6.33 -21.58 9.81
N ALA A 64 7.57 -21.88 9.45
CA ALA A 64 8.58 -20.86 9.25
C ALA A 64 8.17 -20.13 7.97
N TYR A 65 7.42 -19.05 8.13
CA TYR A 65 7.26 -18.09 7.04
C TYR A 65 8.67 -17.56 6.76
N GLY A 66 9.19 -17.90 5.58
CA GLY A 66 10.51 -17.45 5.16
C GLY A 66 10.61 -15.93 5.26
N ALA A 67 11.81 -15.42 5.52
CA ALA A 67 12.05 -13.99 5.41
C ALA A 67 11.64 -13.52 3.99
N PRO A 68 11.08 -12.30 3.85
CA PRO A 68 10.72 -11.75 2.56
C PRO A 68 11.90 -11.86 1.59
N GLU A 69 11.63 -12.35 0.38
CA GLU A 69 12.63 -12.49 -0.65
C GLU A 69 13.12 -11.08 -1.04
N ARG A 70 14.44 -10.93 -1.12
CA ARG A 70 15.09 -9.67 -1.45
C ARG A 70 15.66 -9.75 -2.85
N THR A 71 15.22 -8.85 -3.71
CA THR A 71 15.81 -8.66 -5.02
C THR A 71 16.95 -7.66 -4.91
N ALA A 72 17.99 -7.85 -5.74
CA ALA A 72 19.12 -6.93 -5.82
C ALA A 72 18.64 -5.47 -5.98
N PRO A 73 19.39 -4.49 -5.45
CA PRO A 73 18.98 -3.10 -5.55
C PRO A 73 19.00 -2.66 -7.01
N THR A 74 17.93 -1.98 -7.45
CA THR A 74 17.99 -1.16 -8.65
C THR A 74 19.08 -0.11 -8.44
N SER A 75 20.18 -0.20 -9.20
CA SER A 75 21.16 0.88 -9.22
C SER A 75 20.69 1.98 -10.17
N ALA A 76 20.51 3.20 -9.64
CA ALA A 76 20.52 4.37 -10.50
C ALA A 76 21.92 4.56 -11.14
N PRO A 77 22.01 5.25 -12.28
CA PRO A 77 23.29 5.67 -12.83
C PRO A 77 24.10 6.50 -11.81
N PRO A 78 25.43 6.33 -11.74
CA PRO A 78 26.26 7.16 -10.89
C PRO A 78 26.13 8.63 -11.28
N GLY A 79 26.09 9.51 -10.28
CA GLY A 79 25.95 10.96 -10.51
C GLY A 79 26.45 11.75 -9.30
N GLY A 80 26.89 12.99 -9.52
CA GLY A 80 27.36 13.88 -8.47
C GLY A 80 26.25 14.36 -7.53
N CYS A 81 26.63 15.05 -6.45
CA CYS A 81 25.65 15.66 -5.55
C CYS A 81 24.86 16.74 -6.32
N PRO A 82 23.52 16.69 -6.34
CA PRO A 82 22.72 17.72 -7.02
C PRO A 82 22.90 19.09 -6.34
N ALA A 83 22.50 20.16 -7.03
CA ALA A 83 22.59 21.53 -6.49
C ALA A 83 21.78 21.72 -5.19
N SER A 84 20.78 20.88 -4.95
CA SER A 84 20.02 20.85 -3.68
C SER A 84 20.90 20.43 -2.49
N GLY A 85 22.02 19.73 -2.72
CA GLY A 85 22.93 19.28 -1.67
C GLY A 85 22.54 17.96 -1.01
N ALA A 86 21.48 17.29 -1.47
CA ALA A 86 21.07 16.00 -0.95
C ALA A 86 20.59 15.05 -2.04
N VAL A 87 20.83 13.77 -1.85
CA VAL A 87 20.51 12.71 -2.82
C VAL A 87 19.67 11.63 -2.15
N VAL A 88 18.63 11.17 -2.85
CA VAL A 88 17.86 9.99 -2.44
C VAL A 88 18.41 8.76 -3.16
N THR A 89 18.67 7.70 -2.40
CA THR A 89 18.99 6.36 -2.89
C THR A 89 17.88 5.37 -2.58
N MET A 90 17.68 4.43 -3.49
CA MET A 90 16.74 3.32 -3.36
C MET A 90 17.51 2.07 -2.92
N GLY A 91 17.04 1.42 -1.86
CA GLY A 91 17.60 0.16 -1.37
C GLY A 91 17.11 -1.06 -2.15
N GLU A 92 17.35 -2.24 -1.58
CA GLU A 92 16.81 -3.51 -2.07
C GLU A 92 15.28 -3.52 -2.03
N VAL A 93 14.68 -4.18 -3.02
CA VAL A 93 13.23 -4.42 -3.04
C VAL A 93 12.90 -5.58 -2.13
N LEU A 94 12.09 -5.29 -1.11
CA LEU A 94 11.47 -6.26 -0.22
C LEU A 94 10.16 -6.74 -0.84
N THR A 95 9.92 -8.05 -0.83
CA THR A 95 8.69 -8.64 -1.36
C THR A 95 7.90 -9.35 -0.27
N ALA A 96 6.59 -9.07 -0.15
CA ALA A 96 5.71 -9.77 0.77
C ALA A 96 4.26 -9.72 0.28
N MET A 97 3.62 -10.89 0.14
CA MET A 97 2.20 -11.04 -0.22
C MET A 97 1.77 -10.09 -1.35
N MET A 98 2.33 -10.27 -2.55
CA MET A 98 2.09 -9.44 -3.74
C MET A 98 2.48 -7.96 -3.61
N SER A 99 3.04 -7.54 -2.49
CA SER A 99 3.52 -6.17 -2.30
C SER A 99 5.03 -6.09 -2.39
N ARG A 100 5.50 -4.92 -2.79
CA ARG A 100 6.90 -4.54 -2.81
C ARG A 100 7.10 -3.34 -1.92
N ALA A 101 8.29 -3.25 -1.34
CA ALA A 101 8.72 -2.04 -0.65
C ALA A 101 10.21 -1.81 -0.81
N VAL A 102 10.60 -0.54 -0.74
CA VAL A 102 12.00 -0.14 -0.68
C VAL A 102 12.21 0.86 0.44
N ALA A 103 13.36 0.71 1.09
CA ALA A 103 13.90 1.75 1.95
C ALA A 103 14.54 2.83 1.08
N LEU A 104 14.00 4.04 1.14
CA LEU A 104 14.62 5.23 0.58
C LEU A 104 15.57 5.83 1.61
N THR A 105 16.77 6.21 1.17
CA THR A 105 17.77 6.88 2.02
C THR A 105 18.10 8.24 1.44
N LEU A 106 17.75 9.30 2.15
CA LEU A 106 18.19 10.64 1.84
C LEU A 106 19.54 10.90 2.52
N THR A 107 20.55 11.28 1.75
CA THR A 107 21.88 11.62 2.24
C THR A 107 22.19 13.08 1.94
N ASN A 108 22.61 13.85 2.94
CA ASN A 108 23.22 15.16 2.70
C ASN A 108 24.63 14.96 2.12
N CYS A 109 24.76 14.96 0.80
CA CYS A 109 26.04 14.83 0.10
C CYS A 109 26.78 16.17 -0.07
N GLY A 110 26.17 17.28 0.33
CA GLY A 110 26.75 18.62 0.25
C GLY A 110 27.63 18.97 1.44
N SER A 111 28.07 20.23 1.48
CA SER A 111 28.94 20.77 2.54
C SER A 111 28.20 21.62 3.58
N LYS A 112 26.90 21.87 3.40
CA LYS A 112 26.07 22.70 4.28
C LYS A 112 25.00 21.85 4.98
N PRO A 113 24.49 22.27 6.15
CA PRO A 113 23.33 21.61 6.75
C PRO A 113 22.14 21.58 5.79
N TYR A 114 21.50 20.43 5.65
CA TYR A 114 20.33 20.22 4.80
C TYR A 114 19.08 20.07 5.66
N ARG A 115 18.08 20.93 5.46
CA ARG A 115 16.78 20.81 6.14
C ARG A 115 15.85 20.00 5.28
N VAL A 116 15.23 19.00 5.89
CA VAL A 116 14.20 18.18 5.26
C VAL A 116 12.97 18.15 6.16
N ASP A 117 11.81 18.28 5.53
CA ASP A 117 10.51 18.17 6.16
C ASP A 117 9.56 17.51 5.15
N GLY A 118 8.61 16.71 5.62
CA GLY A 118 7.68 16.04 4.72
C GLY A 118 8.09 14.64 4.26
N TYR A 119 7.70 14.34 3.02
CA TYR A 119 7.79 13.04 2.38
C TYR A 119 8.74 13.11 1.18
N PRO A 120 9.35 11.99 0.78
CA PRO A 120 10.03 11.90 -0.51
C PRO A 120 9.11 12.32 -1.66
N SER A 121 9.67 13.00 -2.65
CA SER A 121 9.00 13.14 -3.94
C SER A 121 9.20 11.86 -4.73
N VAL A 122 8.10 11.27 -5.18
CA VAL A 122 8.08 10.04 -5.97
C VAL A 122 7.26 10.29 -7.22
N GLN A 123 7.82 9.99 -8.38
CA GLN A 123 7.15 10.12 -9.66
C GLN A 123 7.42 8.86 -10.49
N ALA A 124 6.37 8.14 -10.87
CA ALA A 124 6.47 7.02 -11.79
C ALA A 124 6.73 7.51 -13.21
N LEU A 125 7.67 6.87 -13.91
CA LEU A 125 8.02 7.18 -15.29
C LEU A 125 7.75 5.95 -16.15
N GLY A 126 7.16 6.14 -17.33
CA GLY A 126 7.01 5.08 -18.34
C GLY A 126 8.25 4.92 -19.21
N GLU A 127 8.10 4.18 -20.31
CA GLU A 127 9.20 3.73 -21.19
C GLU A 127 10.00 4.90 -21.78
N ASP A 128 9.33 5.98 -22.19
CA ASP A 128 9.95 7.16 -22.81
C ASP A 128 10.36 8.23 -21.78
N GLY A 129 10.25 7.91 -20.49
CA GLY A 129 10.48 8.86 -19.39
C GLY A 129 9.31 9.83 -19.17
N GLU A 130 8.15 9.56 -19.76
CA GLU A 130 6.94 10.32 -19.53
C GLU A 130 6.43 10.13 -18.10
N ARG A 131 5.92 11.21 -17.50
CA ARG A 131 5.42 11.18 -16.13
C ARG A 131 4.04 10.53 -16.07
N LEU A 132 3.95 9.39 -15.40
CA LEU A 132 2.69 8.71 -15.16
C LEU A 132 2.03 9.28 -13.90
N PRO A 133 0.75 9.66 -13.93
CA PRO A 133 0.02 10.17 -12.76
C PRO A 133 -0.43 9.02 -11.82
N VAL A 134 0.50 8.15 -11.47
CA VAL A 134 0.34 7.16 -10.40
C VAL A 134 0.17 7.91 -9.09
N LYS A 135 -0.83 7.53 -8.31
CA LYS A 135 -1.15 8.23 -7.06
C LYS A 135 -0.12 7.90 -5.99
N VAL A 136 0.39 8.92 -5.32
CA VAL A 136 1.32 8.78 -4.19
C VAL A 136 0.64 9.27 -2.92
N ASN A 137 0.46 8.38 -1.95
CA ASN A 137 -0.21 8.65 -0.69
C ASN A 137 0.80 8.81 0.46
N PRO A 138 0.68 9.86 1.30
CA PRO A 138 1.41 9.96 2.56
C PRO A 138 0.78 8.99 3.57
N ALA A 139 1.21 7.74 3.54
CA ALA A 139 0.60 6.65 4.29
C ALA A 139 1.61 5.53 4.58
N GLY A 140 1.35 4.80 5.67
CA GLY A 140 2.07 3.57 5.97
C GLY A 140 1.64 2.39 5.09
N SER A 141 2.26 1.25 5.32
CA SER A 141 1.91 -0.03 4.69
C SER A 141 2.16 -1.17 5.68
N GLN A 142 2.01 -2.41 5.22
CA GLN A 142 2.44 -3.58 5.98
C GLN A 142 3.96 -3.62 6.26
N PHE A 143 4.76 -2.79 5.58
CA PHE A 143 6.21 -2.66 5.79
C PHE A 143 6.59 -1.53 6.76
N GLY A 144 5.62 -0.86 7.38
CA GLY A 144 5.88 0.17 8.38
C GLY A 144 4.79 1.23 8.45
N ARG A 145 4.56 1.75 9.64
CA ARG A 145 3.57 2.81 9.89
C ARG A 145 4.14 4.19 9.54
N ASP A 146 3.33 5.03 8.90
CA ASP A 146 3.67 6.45 8.78
C ASP A 146 3.32 7.21 10.06
N HIS A 147 4.29 7.97 10.57
CA HIS A 147 4.16 8.80 11.77
C HIS A 147 3.94 10.28 11.44
N GLY A 148 3.67 10.62 10.18
CA GLY A 148 3.53 12.00 9.71
C GLY A 148 4.87 12.71 9.54
N PRO A 149 4.96 13.95 9.07
CA PRO A 149 6.23 14.64 8.87
C PRO A 149 6.87 15.18 10.17
N GLN A 150 8.19 15.30 10.16
CA GLN A 150 8.98 15.95 11.20
C GLN A 150 10.11 16.76 10.55
N SER A 151 10.33 17.99 10.98
CA SER A 151 11.45 18.80 10.51
C SER A 151 12.77 18.26 11.07
N LEU A 152 13.68 17.89 10.16
CA LEU A 152 14.99 17.33 10.47
C LEU A 152 16.08 18.20 9.82
N THR A 153 17.24 18.30 10.48
CA THR A 153 18.42 18.98 9.93
C THR A 153 19.58 18.00 9.87
N LEU A 154 20.01 17.70 8.65
CA LEU A 154 21.10 16.77 8.36
C LEU A 154 22.42 17.53 8.29
N LYS A 155 23.40 17.11 9.09
CA LYS A 155 24.79 17.51 8.89
C LYS A 155 25.31 16.91 7.56
N PRO A 156 26.37 17.47 6.95
CA PRO A 156 27.07 16.82 5.84
C PRO A 156 27.36 15.34 6.14
N GLY A 157 27.00 14.44 5.23
CA GLY A 157 27.11 12.99 5.35
C GLY A 157 26.02 12.30 6.19
N ALA A 158 25.16 13.04 6.89
CA ALA A 158 24.07 12.44 7.66
C ALA A 158 22.92 11.97 6.76
N THR A 159 22.19 10.97 7.23
CA THR A 159 21.11 10.31 6.50
C THR A 159 19.79 10.29 7.28
N VAL A 160 18.69 10.19 6.53
CA VAL A 160 17.35 9.84 7.01
C VAL A 160 16.71 8.87 6.03
N ARG A 161 15.67 8.18 6.48
CA ARG A 161 15.03 7.10 5.75
C ARG A 161 13.52 7.30 5.62
N SER A 162 12.95 6.66 4.62
CA SER A 162 11.50 6.57 4.37
C SER A 162 11.21 5.22 3.73
N MET A 163 9.99 4.69 3.91
CA MET A 163 9.51 3.51 3.21
C MET A 163 8.63 3.94 2.04
N LEU A 164 8.90 3.38 0.86
CA LEU A 164 8.01 3.41 -0.29
C LEU A 164 7.48 1.99 -0.53
N ALA A 165 6.17 1.83 -0.64
CA ALA A 165 5.52 0.53 -0.83
C ALA A 165 4.41 0.58 -1.89
N TRP A 166 4.22 -0.53 -2.60
CA TRP A 166 3.18 -0.70 -3.61
C TRP A 166 2.76 -2.16 -3.73
N VAL A 167 1.60 -2.40 -4.31
CA VAL A 167 1.16 -3.73 -4.71
C VAL A 167 1.63 -3.98 -6.15
N SER A 168 2.21 -5.15 -6.43
CA SER A 168 2.59 -5.51 -7.79
C SER A 168 1.47 -6.24 -8.52
N THR A 169 1.16 -5.59 -9.62
CA THR A 169 0.19 -5.86 -10.68
C THR A 169 0.51 -6.83 -11.81
N GLN A 170 1.27 -7.92 -11.67
CA GLN A 170 1.93 -8.52 -12.86
C GLN A 170 0.99 -9.02 -13.99
N GLU A 171 -0.30 -9.29 -13.70
CA GLU A 171 -1.29 -9.73 -14.70
C GLU A 171 -2.49 -8.77 -14.77
N GLY A 172 -2.78 -8.26 -15.98
CA GLY A 172 -4.05 -7.59 -16.27
C GLY A 172 -3.98 -6.48 -17.32
N GLY A 173 -3.99 -6.85 -18.61
CA GLY A 173 -4.32 -5.95 -19.74
C GLY A 173 -3.20 -5.04 -20.26
N GLU A 174 -3.45 -4.44 -21.42
CA GLU A 174 -2.63 -3.41 -22.08
C GLU A 174 -2.67 -2.12 -21.24
N LEU A 175 -1.95 -2.10 -20.13
CA LEU A 175 -1.89 -0.98 -19.21
C LEU A 175 -0.51 -0.33 -19.28
N VAL A 176 -0.50 1.01 -19.20
CA VAL A 176 0.74 1.79 -19.13
C VAL A 176 1.44 1.47 -17.81
N MET A 177 2.65 0.92 -17.91
CA MET A 177 3.49 0.50 -16.79
C MET A 177 4.57 1.54 -16.53
N ALA A 178 4.98 1.66 -15.27
CA ALA A 178 6.17 2.41 -14.92
C ALA A 178 7.42 1.54 -15.09
N ASP A 179 8.39 2.09 -15.79
CA ASP A 179 9.71 1.50 -16.03
C ASP A 179 10.77 2.09 -15.11
N ALA A 180 10.45 3.21 -14.45
CA ALA A 180 11.34 3.82 -13.47
C ALA A 180 10.59 4.66 -12.42
N LEU A 181 11.31 4.99 -11.35
CA LEU A 181 10.92 5.97 -10.35
C LEU A 181 11.89 7.14 -10.36
N GLU A 182 11.35 8.34 -10.52
CA GLU A 182 12.05 9.59 -10.22
C GLU A 182 11.86 9.92 -8.72
N LEU A 183 12.98 9.95 -7.99
CA LEU A 183 13.03 10.10 -6.53
C LEU A 183 13.82 11.33 -6.11
N ALA A 184 13.26 12.14 -5.21
CA ALA A 184 13.94 13.29 -4.61
C ALA A 184 13.56 13.48 -3.14
N ALA A 185 14.33 14.32 -2.44
CA ALA A 185 14.08 14.65 -1.04
C ALA A 185 12.71 15.31 -0.82
N ALA A 186 12.31 16.14 -1.79
CA ALA A 186 11.07 16.90 -1.88
C ALA A 186 10.87 17.28 -3.36
N PRO A 187 9.70 17.81 -3.77
CA PRO A 187 9.52 18.35 -5.11
C PRO A 187 10.63 19.33 -5.49
N ASP A 188 11.10 19.25 -6.73
CA ASP A 188 12.16 20.10 -7.31
C ASP A 188 13.53 20.02 -6.61
N ALA A 189 13.76 19.03 -5.73
CA ALA A 189 15.00 18.88 -4.97
C ALA A 189 16.11 18.07 -5.68
N GLY A 190 16.15 18.09 -7.02
CA GLY A 190 17.17 17.39 -7.81
C GLY A 190 16.99 15.88 -7.80
N ALA A 191 15.97 15.40 -8.52
CA ALA A 191 15.59 14.00 -8.53
C ALA A 191 16.58 13.10 -9.25
N ARG A 192 16.50 11.80 -8.93
CA ARG A 192 17.22 10.72 -9.62
C ARG A 192 16.26 9.65 -10.09
N VAL A 193 16.56 9.09 -11.24
CA VAL A 193 15.77 8.03 -11.87
C VAL A 193 16.35 6.67 -11.51
N TYR A 194 15.48 5.78 -11.02
CA TYR A 194 15.77 4.41 -10.63
C TYR A 194 14.92 3.45 -11.48
N PRO A 195 15.54 2.65 -12.37
CA PRO A 195 14.81 1.66 -13.19
C PRO A 195 14.05 0.62 -12.35
N LEU A 196 12.80 0.33 -12.68
CA LEU A 196 12.06 -0.75 -12.04
C LEU A 196 12.23 -2.03 -12.85
N GLU A 197 12.96 -3.00 -12.30
CA GLU A 197 13.02 -4.33 -12.89
C GLU A 197 11.63 -4.99 -12.79
N GLY A 198 11.11 -5.49 -13.91
CA GLY A 198 9.86 -6.27 -13.94
C GLY A 198 8.57 -5.48 -14.18
N HIS A 199 8.63 -4.17 -14.45
CA HIS A 199 7.46 -3.34 -14.83
C HIS A 199 6.29 -3.51 -13.85
N ASP A 200 6.51 -3.31 -12.55
CA ASP A 200 5.57 -3.77 -11.51
C ASP A 200 4.54 -2.74 -11.03
N ILE A 201 4.57 -1.52 -11.57
CA ILE A 201 3.67 -0.42 -11.16
C ILE A 201 2.85 -0.01 -12.37
N ARG A 202 1.53 -0.04 -12.23
CA ARG A 202 0.59 0.42 -13.26
C ARG A 202 0.22 1.87 -13.03
N TYR A 203 -0.16 2.56 -14.10
CA TYR A 203 -0.76 3.90 -14.04
C TYR A 203 -1.88 4.04 -12.98
N MET A 204 -2.73 3.01 -12.81
CA MET A 204 -3.86 3.02 -11.86
C MET A 204 -3.51 2.51 -10.45
N ASP A 205 -2.27 2.11 -10.21
CA ASP A 205 -1.86 1.67 -8.89
C ASP A 205 -1.67 2.86 -7.95
N GLU A 206 -1.47 2.56 -6.67
CA GLU A 206 -1.16 3.55 -5.64
C GLU A 206 0.18 3.20 -4.98
N LEU A 207 0.98 4.24 -4.74
CA LEU A 207 2.21 4.15 -3.97
C LEU A 207 1.96 4.74 -2.58
N ASN A 208 2.38 4.05 -1.54
CA ASN A 208 2.34 4.55 -0.17
C ASN A 208 3.76 4.92 0.27
N VAL A 209 3.92 6.13 0.80
CA VAL A 209 5.21 6.63 1.27
C VAL A 209 5.12 7.17 2.68
N THR A 210 6.06 6.78 3.53
CA THR A 210 6.18 7.34 4.90
C THR A 210 6.99 8.63 4.89
N ALA A 211 6.80 9.48 5.88
CA ALA A 211 7.61 10.67 6.03
C ALA A 211 9.09 10.32 6.31
N TRP A 212 9.97 11.29 6.09
CA TRP A 212 11.38 11.16 6.46
C TRP A 212 11.56 11.00 7.97
N ARG A 213 12.43 10.07 8.37
CA ARG A 213 12.78 9.77 9.77
C ARG A 213 14.25 9.40 9.92
N ALA A 214 14.80 9.59 11.13
CA ALA A 214 16.17 9.17 11.43
C ALA A 214 16.37 7.67 11.19
N GLU A 215 15.35 6.88 11.50
CA GLU A 215 15.31 5.43 11.32
C GLU A 215 14.01 5.03 10.63
N LEU A 216 13.97 3.83 10.05
CA LEU A 216 12.73 3.34 9.47
C LEU A 216 11.72 3.00 10.58
N PRO A 217 10.42 3.22 10.33
CA PRO A 217 9.39 2.74 11.24
C PRO A 217 9.40 1.21 11.28
N GLU A 218 9.27 0.64 12.49
CA GLU A 218 8.97 -0.78 12.71
C GLU A 218 7.55 -1.16 12.25
#